data_AF-A0A8T6N3J4-F1
#
_entry.id   AF-A0A8T6N3J4-F1
#
_cell.length_a   1.000
_cell.length_b   1.000
_cell.length_c   1.000
_cell.angle_alpha   90.00
_cell.angle_beta   90.00
_cell.angle_gamma   90.00
#
_symmetry.space_group_name_H-M   'P 1'
#
loop_
_entity.id
_entity.type
_entity.pdbx_description
1 polymer ?
#
loop_
_entity_poly.entity_id
_entity_poly.type
_entity_poly.pdbx_seq_one_letter_code
_entity_poly.pdbx_strand_id
1 'polypeptide(L)'
;MANRTFRVYGQAYAESGDVSVVMSVNGTQVFSGNVSDSSTVRNGAAPTTENHLWSWDLDEDTLGDLTVSITATGGELCIGPMDCNRVKTGQIIPPSWFQTNVEPYYPDNVSAENQQYIATQLGTALGTDLHAALAAGTKTGELTQAEKDAIRAANRVTDNTTYRRQQEIRESVQINGADIGWTTDAEKEGNWPILSDGDVLTYTWKDFNPDNEWYPD
;
A
#
# COMPACT_ATOMS: atom_id res chain seq x y z
N MET A 1 14.40 2.92 10.05
CA MET A 1 13.22 3.15 9.21
C MET A 1 13.13 1.97 8.29
N ALA A 2 11.97 1.33 8.23
CA ALA A 2 11.76 0.14 7.44
C ALA A 2 11.16 0.58 6.09
N ASN A 3 11.68 0.08 4.97
CA ASN A 3 11.15 0.45 3.65
C ASN A 3 10.11 -0.56 3.17
N ARG A 4 9.06 -0.09 2.48
CA ARG A 4 8.18 -0.89 1.63
C ARG A 4 8.80 -0.96 0.24
N THR A 5 8.77 -2.13 -0.37
CA THR A 5 9.15 -2.34 -1.75
C THR A 5 7.89 -2.41 -2.61
N PHE A 6 7.88 -1.59 -3.65
CA PHE A 6 6.82 -1.53 -4.65
C PHE A 6 7.26 -2.26 -5.91
N ARG A 7 6.31 -2.87 -6.60
CA ARG A 7 6.46 -3.43 -7.94
C ARG A 7 5.50 -2.71 -8.86
N VAL A 8 6.03 -2.12 -9.92
CA VAL A 8 5.21 -1.49 -10.95
C VAL A 8 5.05 -2.48 -12.09
N TYR A 9 3.81 -2.66 -12.54
CA TYR A 9 3.47 -3.53 -13.64
C TYR A 9 2.98 -2.72 -14.84
N GLY A 10 2.99 -3.34 -16.01
CA GLY A 10 2.51 -2.71 -17.23
C GLY A 10 3.04 -3.41 -18.47
N GLN A 11 3.25 -2.63 -19.53
CA GLN A 11 3.88 -3.08 -20.77
C GLN A 11 4.86 -2.01 -21.24
N ALA A 12 5.96 -2.41 -21.83
CA ALA A 12 6.83 -1.48 -22.54
C ALA A 12 7.31 -2.08 -23.86
N TYR A 13 7.59 -1.21 -24.83
CA TYR A 13 8.06 -1.58 -26.15
C TYR A 13 9.11 -0.62 -26.68
N ALA A 14 10.25 -1.15 -27.12
CA ALA A 14 11.25 -0.43 -27.89
C ALA A 14 11.52 -1.17 -29.21
N GLU A 15 11.59 -0.45 -30.34
CA GLU A 15 11.98 -1.04 -31.63
C GLU A 15 13.45 -1.54 -31.60
N SER A 16 14.29 -0.84 -30.83
CA SER A 16 15.67 -1.24 -30.55
C SER A 16 16.10 -0.77 -29.16
N GLY A 17 16.84 -1.59 -28.43
CA GLY A 17 17.29 -1.27 -27.07
C GLY A 17 16.21 -1.55 -26.02
N ASP A 18 16.25 -0.79 -24.93
CA ASP A 18 15.32 -0.92 -23.81
C ASP A 18 14.60 0.41 -23.57
N VAL A 19 13.40 0.34 -22.98
CA VAL A 19 12.75 1.50 -22.39
C VAL A 19 13.39 1.80 -21.03
N SER A 20 13.75 3.05 -20.81
CA SER A 20 14.25 3.55 -19.52
C SER A 20 13.22 4.44 -18.84
N VAL A 21 13.20 4.40 -17.50
CA VAL A 21 12.29 5.16 -16.66
C VAL A 21 13.06 5.94 -15.61
N VAL A 22 12.64 7.18 -15.38
CA VAL A 22 12.95 7.94 -14.16
C VAL A 22 11.65 8.18 -13.41
N MET A 23 11.57 7.71 -12.17
CA MET A 23 10.40 7.88 -11.30
C MET A 23 10.77 8.69 -10.07
N SER A 24 9.94 9.67 -9.74
CA SER A 24 10.04 10.46 -8.52
C SER A 24 8.73 10.45 -7.74
N VAL A 25 8.84 10.41 -6.42
CA VAL A 25 7.73 10.53 -5.46
C VAL A 25 8.04 11.69 -4.52
N ASN A 26 7.14 12.66 -4.41
CA ASN A 26 7.34 13.92 -3.68
C ASN A 26 8.67 14.61 -4.01
N GLY A 27 9.04 14.61 -5.29
CA GLY A 27 10.29 15.21 -5.79
C GLY A 27 11.56 14.42 -5.48
N THR A 28 11.48 13.29 -4.78
CA THR A 28 12.62 12.40 -4.55
C THR A 28 12.63 11.31 -5.61
N GLN A 29 13.75 11.18 -6.32
CA GLN A 29 13.93 10.10 -7.29
C GLN A 29 13.99 8.75 -6.58
N VAL A 30 13.03 7.87 -6.86
CA VAL A 30 12.94 6.53 -6.27
C VAL A 30 13.40 5.42 -7.22
N PHE A 31 13.44 5.71 -8.53
CA PHE A 31 13.95 4.78 -9.54
C PHE A 31 14.54 5.54 -10.74
N SER A 32 15.63 5.01 -11.30
CA SER A 32 16.21 5.46 -12.57
C SER A 32 16.94 4.29 -13.22
N GLY A 33 16.42 3.78 -14.34
CA GLY A 33 17.01 2.64 -15.04
C GLY A 33 16.11 2.05 -16.11
N ASN A 34 16.54 0.94 -16.71
CA ASN A 34 15.76 0.22 -17.71
C ASN A 34 14.62 -0.56 -17.04
N VAL A 35 13.49 -0.67 -17.74
CA VAL A 35 12.42 -1.58 -17.34
C VAL A 35 12.79 -3.02 -17.68
N SER A 36 12.22 -3.98 -16.94
CA SER A 36 12.57 -5.40 -17.03
C SER A 36 12.04 -6.08 -18.31
N ASP A 37 10.96 -5.54 -18.90
CA ASP A 37 10.42 -6.00 -20.18
C ASP A 37 10.11 -4.80 -21.09
N SER A 38 10.80 -4.75 -22.23
CA SER A 38 10.62 -3.75 -23.30
C SER A 38 10.23 -4.39 -24.64
N SER A 39 9.72 -5.61 -24.63
CA SER A 39 9.46 -6.40 -25.85
C SER A 39 7.99 -6.48 -26.25
N THR A 40 7.09 -5.96 -25.42
CA THR A 40 5.65 -6.21 -25.56
C THR A 40 4.99 -5.14 -26.44
N VAL A 41 4.85 -5.44 -27.74
CA VAL A 41 4.14 -4.58 -28.70
C VAL A 41 2.66 -4.47 -28.33
N ARG A 42 2.15 -3.24 -28.17
CA ARG A 42 0.71 -2.98 -28.04
C ARG A 42 0.02 -3.03 -29.40
N ASN A 43 -1.13 -3.69 -29.46
CA ASN A 43 -1.96 -3.82 -30.67
C ASN A 43 -3.14 -2.84 -30.71
N GLY A 44 -2.99 -1.66 -30.11
CA GLY A 44 -4.00 -0.59 -30.10
C GLY A 44 -5.18 -0.79 -29.12
N ALA A 45 -5.29 -1.96 -28.47
CA ALA A 45 -6.24 -2.17 -27.37
C ALA A 45 -5.66 -1.65 -26.04
N ALA A 46 -6.55 -1.48 -25.05
CA ALA A 46 -6.10 -1.30 -23.67
C ALA A 46 -5.24 -2.52 -23.26
N PRO A 47 -4.11 -2.30 -22.57
CA PRO A 47 -3.25 -3.39 -22.14
C PRO A 47 -4.02 -4.34 -21.23
N THR A 48 -3.77 -5.65 -21.37
CA THR A 48 -4.38 -6.68 -20.52
C THR A 48 -3.35 -7.53 -19.78
N THR A 49 -2.06 -7.34 -20.06
CA THR A 49 -0.97 -8.10 -19.44
C THR A 49 -0.22 -7.22 -18.46
N GLU A 50 -0.12 -7.68 -17.21
CA GLU A 50 0.64 -7.05 -16.14
C GLU A 50 2.06 -7.65 -16.08
N ASN A 51 2.98 -7.17 -16.93
CA ASN A 51 4.39 -7.57 -16.83
C ASN A 51 5.05 -6.74 -15.74
N HIS A 52 5.88 -7.37 -14.90
CA HIS A 52 6.67 -6.63 -13.91
C HIS A 52 7.71 -5.78 -14.65
N LEU A 53 7.67 -4.46 -14.44
CA LEU A 53 8.54 -3.51 -15.12
C LEU A 53 9.72 -3.11 -14.23
N TRP A 54 9.49 -2.62 -13.02
CA TRP A 54 10.56 -2.31 -12.06
C TRP A 54 10.07 -2.38 -10.62
N SER A 55 11.03 -2.27 -9.69
CA SER A 55 10.77 -2.18 -8.26
C SER A 55 11.50 -0.99 -7.66
N TRP A 56 10.95 -0.43 -6.59
CA TRP A 56 11.53 0.70 -5.87
C TRP A 56 11.10 0.66 -4.39
N ASP A 57 11.82 1.37 -3.53
CA ASP A 57 11.57 1.40 -2.09
C ASP A 57 11.05 2.77 -1.63
N LEU A 58 10.08 2.78 -0.71
CA LEU A 58 9.60 3.96 0.01
C LEU A 58 9.66 3.73 1.51
N ASP A 59 9.92 4.79 2.27
CA ASP A 59 9.85 4.73 3.74
C ASP A 59 8.43 4.38 4.20
N GLU A 60 8.30 3.49 5.19
CA GLU A 60 7.01 3.08 5.73
C GLU A 60 6.22 4.23 6.36
N ASP A 61 6.91 5.28 6.81
CA ASP A 61 6.31 6.46 7.42
C ASP A 61 5.80 7.47 6.37
N THR A 62 6.05 7.24 5.08
CA THR A 62 5.50 8.07 4.01
C THR A 62 4.03 7.72 3.80
N LEU A 63 3.13 8.68 4.05
CA LEU A 63 1.67 8.51 3.98
C LEU A 63 1.01 9.79 3.42
N GLY A 64 -0.27 9.69 3.05
CA GLY A 64 -1.09 10.80 2.60
C GLY A 64 -0.98 11.04 1.10
N ASP A 65 -1.21 12.28 0.65
CA ASP A 65 -1.17 12.58 -0.79
C ASP A 65 0.29 12.63 -1.27
N LEU A 66 0.61 11.82 -2.29
CA LEU A 66 1.95 11.77 -2.87
C LEU A 66 1.93 12.27 -4.31
N THR A 67 2.78 13.24 -4.64
CA THR A 67 2.99 13.64 -6.04
C THR A 67 3.92 12.64 -6.72
N VAL A 68 3.49 12.04 -7.82
CA VAL A 68 4.27 11.09 -8.61
C VAL A 68 4.60 11.68 -9.97
N SER A 69 5.85 11.50 -10.41
CA SER A 69 6.31 11.87 -11.76
C SER A 69 7.07 10.69 -12.38
N ILE A 70 6.74 10.34 -13.62
CA ILE A 70 7.38 9.24 -14.36
C ILE A 70 7.74 9.73 -15.75
N THR A 71 9.01 9.63 -16.12
CA THR A 71 9.51 9.93 -17.47
C THR A 71 9.90 8.64 -18.15
N ALA A 72 9.44 8.43 -19.37
CA ALA A 72 9.83 7.29 -20.21
C ALA A 72 10.73 7.73 -21.35
N THR A 73 11.78 6.97 -21.65
CA THR A 73 12.67 7.22 -22.79
C THR A 73 13.04 5.91 -23.49
N GLY A 74 13.37 5.95 -24.77
CA GLY A 74 13.81 4.78 -25.54
C GLY A 74 12.69 3.91 -26.11
N GLY A 75 11.42 4.29 -25.91
CA GLY A 75 10.27 3.60 -26.47
C GLY A 75 8.94 3.99 -25.82
N GLU A 76 7.92 3.14 -25.99
CA GLU A 76 6.60 3.30 -25.40
C GLU A 76 6.52 2.59 -24.03
N LEU A 77 5.91 3.24 -23.04
CA LEU A 77 5.64 2.69 -21.73
C LEU A 77 4.16 2.82 -21.39
N CYS A 78 3.52 1.72 -21.04
CA CYS A 78 2.17 1.72 -20.50
C CYS A 78 2.21 1.35 -19.01
N ILE A 79 1.74 2.26 -18.16
CA ILE A 79 1.88 2.12 -16.71
C ILE A 79 0.62 1.50 -16.12
N GLY A 80 0.73 0.21 -15.85
CA GLY A 80 -0.30 -0.52 -15.17
C GLY A 80 -0.27 -0.29 -13.65
N PRO A 81 -0.80 -1.24 -12.90
CA PRO A 81 -0.97 -1.13 -11.47
C PRO A 81 0.33 -1.29 -10.68
N MET A 82 0.26 -0.99 -9.39
CA MET A 82 1.35 -1.16 -8.45
C MET A 82 0.98 -2.15 -7.34
N ASP A 83 1.91 -3.02 -6.99
CA ASP A 83 1.84 -3.81 -5.75
C ASP A 83 2.87 -3.29 -4.75
N CYS A 84 2.61 -3.45 -3.45
CA CYS A 84 3.61 -3.23 -2.42
C CYS A 84 3.67 -4.42 -1.44
N ASN A 85 4.84 -4.65 -0.85
CA ASN A 85 4.96 -5.52 0.31
C ASN A 85 4.76 -4.72 1.61
N ARG A 86 4.81 -5.41 2.75
CA ARG A 86 4.60 -4.81 4.08
C ARG A 86 3.24 -4.15 4.26
N VAL A 87 2.26 -4.65 3.52
CA VAL A 87 0.87 -4.37 3.81
C VAL A 87 0.54 -5.09 5.12
N LYS A 88 -0.04 -4.39 6.09
CA LYS A 88 -0.49 -4.98 7.36
C LYS A 88 -1.76 -5.81 7.13
N THR A 89 -1.58 -7.04 6.69
CA THR A 89 -2.67 -7.86 6.11
C THR A 89 -3.23 -8.92 7.03
N GLY A 90 -2.54 -9.19 8.14
CA GLY A 90 -2.92 -10.20 9.10
C GLY A 90 -3.26 -9.58 10.44
N GLN A 91 -4.09 -10.30 11.19
CA GLN A 91 -4.24 -10.08 12.60
C GLN A 91 -3.83 -11.34 13.35
N ILE A 92 -3.12 -11.21 14.47
CA ILE A 92 -2.78 -12.36 15.33
C ILE A 92 -4.07 -12.92 15.95
N ILE A 93 -4.92 -12.03 16.45
CA ILE A 93 -6.26 -12.30 16.98
C ILE A 93 -7.27 -11.79 15.94
N PRO A 94 -8.14 -12.67 15.39
CA PRO A 94 -9.06 -12.29 14.33
C PRO A 94 -10.16 -11.32 14.82
N PRO A 95 -10.72 -10.46 13.95
CA PRO A 95 -11.76 -9.50 14.32
C PRO A 95 -12.99 -10.17 14.96
N SER A 96 -13.37 -11.35 14.46
CA SER A 96 -14.50 -12.13 14.97
C SER A 96 -14.31 -12.55 16.43
N TRP A 97 -13.06 -12.77 16.86
CA TRP A 97 -12.77 -13.04 18.27
C TRP A 97 -13.01 -11.79 19.10
N PHE A 98 -12.56 -10.61 18.65
CA PHE A 98 -12.83 -9.35 19.34
C PHE A 98 -14.33 -9.07 19.41
N GLN A 99 -15.09 -9.23 18.33
CA GLN A 99 -16.55 -9.08 18.33
C GLN A 99 -17.21 -10.04 19.34
N THR A 100 -16.79 -11.30 19.37
CA THR A 100 -17.40 -12.28 20.29
C THR A 100 -17.05 -12.02 21.76
N ASN A 101 -15.82 -11.60 22.05
CA ASN A 101 -15.23 -11.63 23.40
C ASN A 101 -15.01 -10.23 24.02
N VAL A 102 -15.10 -9.18 23.20
CA VAL A 102 -14.87 -7.79 23.58
C VAL A 102 -16.02 -6.88 23.09
N GLU A 103 -16.65 -7.19 21.95
CA GLU A 103 -17.53 -6.27 21.20
C GLU A 103 -18.90 -6.89 20.80
N PRO A 104 -19.89 -6.90 21.72
CA PRO A 104 -21.25 -6.56 21.26
C PRO A 104 -21.75 -5.23 21.82
N TYR A 105 -21.21 -4.80 22.96
CA TYR A 105 -21.45 -3.54 23.65
C TYR A 105 -20.18 -3.33 24.47
N TYR A 106 -19.32 -2.32 24.25
CA TYR A 106 -18.15 -2.06 25.11
C TYR A 106 -18.62 -1.88 26.57
N PRO A 107 -18.64 -2.91 27.45
CA PRO A 107 -19.32 -2.79 28.72
C PRO A 107 -18.23 -2.67 29.78
N ASP A 108 -17.46 -1.58 29.72
CA ASP A 108 -16.56 -1.15 30.79
C ASP A 108 -15.53 -2.16 31.33
N ASN A 109 -15.35 -3.37 30.78
CA ASN A 109 -14.42 -4.39 31.27
C ASN A 109 -14.22 -5.53 30.25
N VAL A 110 -12.99 -5.72 29.80
CA VAL A 110 -12.55 -6.99 29.17
C VAL A 110 -12.38 -8.01 30.30
N SER A 111 -12.95 -9.22 30.17
CA SER A 111 -12.81 -10.25 31.22
C SER A 111 -11.35 -10.59 31.48
N ALA A 112 -11.00 -11.01 32.71
CA ALA A 112 -9.63 -11.38 33.05
C ALA A 112 -9.06 -12.47 32.11
N GLU A 113 -9.90 -13.43 31.71
CA GLU A 113 -9.54 -14.47 30.74
C GLU A 113 -9.24 -13.87 29.35
N ASN A 114 -10.08 -12.95 28.87
CA ASN A 114 -9.87 -12.29 27.58
C ASN A 114 -8.64 -11.37 27.60
N GLN A 115 -8.35 -10.72 28.73
CA GLN A 115 -7.10 -9.96 28.92
C GLN A 115 -5.88 -10.87 28.84
N GLN A 116 -5.90 -12.01 29.53
CA GLN A 116 -4.81 -12.99 29.50
C GLN A 116 -4.62 -13.57 28.10
N TYR A 117 -5.70 -13.83 27.37
CA TYR A 117 -5.63 -14.25 25.98
C TYR A 117 -4.96 -13.20 25.10
N ILE A 118 -5.38 -11.93 25.18
CA ILE A 118 -4.76 -10.82 24.44
C ILE A 118 -3.27 -10.71 24.77
N ALA A 119 -2.91 -10.73 26.05
CA ALA A 119 -1.50 -10.66 26.49
C ALA A 119 -0.68 -11.83 25.95
N THR A 120 -1.22 -13.05 25.96
CA THR A 120 -0.54 -14.26 25.48
C THR A 120 -0.30 -14.20 23.97
N GLN A 121 -1.29 -13.77 23.20
CA GLN A 121 -1.20 -13.73 21.74
C GLN A 121 -0.27 -12.59 21.25
N LEU A 122 -0.36 -11.42 21.87
CA LEU A 122 0.36 -10.21 21.41
C LEU A 122 1.72 -10.01 22.08
N GLY A 123 1.93 -10.64 23.25
CA GLY A 123 3.21 -10.66 23.96
C GLY A 123 3.80 -9.27 24.18
N THR A 124 5.10 -9.15 23.95
CA THR A 124 5.86 -7.92 24.22
C THR A 124 5.52 -6.76 23.28
N ALA A 125 4.82 -6.99 22.16
CA ALA A 125 4.43 -5.93 21.23
C ALA A 125 3.44 -4.92 21.85
N LEU A 126 2.75 -5.30 22.93
CA LEU A 126 1.87 -4.41 23.71
C LEU A 126 2.63 -3.36 24.53
N GLY A 127 3.95 -3.50 24.68
CA GLY A 127 4.74 -2.76 25.67
C GLY A 127 4.62 -3.38 27.08
N THR A 128 5.62 -3.13 27.91
CA THR A 128 5.80 -3.84 29.20
C THR A 128 4.62 -3.67 30.15
N ASP A 129 4.15 -2.45 30.35
CA ASP A 129 3.13 -2.14 31.36
C ASP A 129 1.75 -2.69 30.97
N LEU A 130 1.35 -2.50 29.71
CA LEU A 130 0.08 -3.01 29.20
C LEU A 130 0.08 -4.54 29.16
N HIS A 131 1.17 -5.15 28.68
CA HIS A 131 1.32 -6.61 28.70
C HIS A 131 1.21 -7.15 30.13
N ALA A 132 1.92 -6.59 31.09
CA ALA A 132 1.88 -7.04 32.49
C ALA A 132 0.49 -6.92 33.11
N ALA A 133 -0.20 -5.80 32.87
CA ALA A 133 -1.54 -5.57 33.41
C ALA A 133 -2.58 -6.54 32.83
N LEU A 134 -2.53 -6.79 31.52
CA LEU A 134 -3.42 -7.74 30.83
C LEU A 134 -3.09 -9.19 31.19
N ALA A 135 -1.80 -9.56 31.28
CA ALA A 135 -1.37 -10.89 31.70
C ALA A 135 -1.79 -11.20 33.14
N ALA A 136 -1.83 -10.19 34.01
CA ALA A 136 -2.35 -10.33 35.37
C ALA A 136 -3.89 -10.39 35.43
N GLY A 137 -4.60 -10.06 34.33
CA GLY A 137 -6.06 -9.96 34.33
C GLY A 137 -6.58 -8.85 35.25
N THR A 138 -5.77 -7.82 35.48
CA THR A 138 -6.02 -6.80 36.52
C THR A 138 -6.58 -5.49 35.97
N LYS A 139 -6.71 -5.35 34.64
CA LYS A 139 -7.36 -4.16 34.09
C LYS A 139 -8.82 -4.17 34.49
N THR A 140 -9.20 -3.14 35.22
CA THR A 140 -10.58 -2.83 35.56
C THR A 140 -10.96 -1.54 34.85
N GLY A 141 -12.21 -1.43 34.44
CA GLY A 141 -12.68 -0.33 33.62
C GLY A 141 -12.44 -0.56 32.12
N GLU A 142 -12.97 0.37 31.34
CA GLU A 142 -12.77 0.40 29.91
C GLU A 142 -11.29 0.59 29.60
N LEU A 143 -10.77 -0.15 28.61
CA LEU A 143 -9.45 0.13 28.06
C LEU A 143 -9.42 1.57 27.55
N THR A 144 -8.40 2.33 27.92
CA THR A 144 -8.20 3.67 27.40
C THR A 144 -7.98 3.63 25.89
N GLN A 145 -8.22 4.74 25.20
CA GLN A 145 -8.00 4.83 23.75
C GLN A 145 -6.55 4.45 23.37
N ALA A 146 -5.56 4.90 24.15
CA ALA A 146 -4.15 4.55 23.93
C ALA A 146 -3.89 3.03 24.05
N GLU A 147 -4.57 2.34 24.97
CA GLU A 147 -4.43 0.89 25.13
C GLU A 147 -5.14 0.13 24.01
N LYS A 148 -6.31 0.60 23.58
CA LYS A 148 -6.99 0.07 22.39
C LYS A 148 -6.08 0.20 21.16
N ASP A 149 -5.44 1.35 20.98
CA ASP A 149 -4.53 1.59 19.86
C ASP A 149 -3.25 0.75 19.96
N ALA A 150 -2.70 0.55 21.17
CA ALA A 150 -1.59 -0.36 21.40
C ALA A 150 -1.94 -1.83 21.08
N ILE A 151 -3.13 -2.30 21.49
CA ILE A 151 -3.62 -3.64 21.14
C ILE A 151 -3.80 -3.76 19.64
N ARG A 152 -4.44 -2.79 18.98
CA ARG A 152 -4.61 -2.78 17.51
C ARG A 152 -3.27 -2.81 16.80
N ALA A 153 -2.30 -2.02 17.24
CA ALA A 153 -0.96 -1.98 16.65
C ALA A 153 -0.23 -3.32 16.83
N ALA A 154 -0.23 -3.87 18.05
CA ALA A 154 0.40 -5.16 18.37
C ALA A 154 -0.28 -6.34 17.67
N ASN A 155 -1.59 -6.24 17.40
CA ASN A 155 -2.36 -7.27 16.73
C ASN A 155 -2.12 -7.32 15.21
N ARG A 156 -1.50 -6.31 14.60
CA ARG A 156 -1.24 -6.29 13.15
C ARG A 156 0.00 -7.12 12.81
N VAL A 157 -0.15 -8.04 11.86
CA VAL A 157 0.96 -8.78 11.26
C VAL A 157 1.41 -8.07 9.99
N THR A 158 2.69 -7.72 9.94
CA THR A 158 3.31 -7.16 8.74
C THR A 158 3.91 -8.29 7.92
N ASP A 159 3.37 -8.54 6.72
CA ASP A 159 3.94 -9.51 5.78
C ASP A 159 4.94 -8.81 4.86
N ASN A 160 6.23 -9.11 5.04
CA ASN A 160 7.30 -8.53 4.23
C ASN A 160 7.53 -9.27 2.91
N THR A 161 6.88 -10.43 2.71
CA THR A 161 7.17 -11.38 1.63
C THR A 161 6.10 -11.39 0.55
N THR A 162 4.86 -11.12 0.92
CA THR A 162 3.74 -11.05 -0.02
C THR A 162 3.58 -9.64 -0.55
N TYR A 163 3.46 -9.52 -1.87
CA TYR A 163 3.07 -8.29 -2.55
C TYR A 163 1.56 -8.28 -2.72
N ARG A 164 0.94 -7.12 -2.49
CA ARG A 164 -0.49 -6.92 -2.72
C ARG A 164 -0.73 -5.69 -3.54
N ARG A 165 -1.73 -5.79 -4.42
CA ARG A 165 -2.26 -4.69 -5.20
C ARG A 165 -2.59 -3.53 -4.28
N GLN A 166 -2.07 -2.36 -4.63
CA GLN A 166 -2.42 -1.13 -3.97
C GLN A 166 -3.61 -0.48 -4.67
N GLN A 167 -4.51 0.11 -3.89
CA GLN A 167 -5.50 1.04 -4.38
C GLN A 167 -4.79 2.35 -4.73
N GLU A 168 -4.34 2.43 -5.98
CA GLU A 168 -3.70 3.61 -6.52
C GLU A 168 -4.76 4.55 -7.10
N ILE A 169 -5.31 5.41 -6.24
CA ILE A 169 -6.24 6.46 -6.70
C ILE A 169 -5.41 7.57 -7.32
N ARG A 170 -5.36 7.60 -8.66
CA ARG A 170 -4.62 8.59 -9.45
C ARG A 170 -5.48 9.82 -9.71
N GLU A 171 -5.19 10.92 -9.05
CA GLU A 171 -5.83 12.21 -9.29
C GLU A 171 -4.95 13.16 -10.13
N SER A 172 -5.60 14.09 -10.84
CA SER A 172 -4.92 15.10 -11.66
C SER A 172 -3.89 14.51 -12.62
N VAL A 173 -4.27 13.41 -13.29
CA VAL A 173 -3.35 12.67 -14.18
C VAL A 173 -3.09 13.49 -15.44
N GLN A 174 -1.82 13.77 -15.71
CA GLN A 174 -1.38 14.57 -16.83
C GLN A 174 -0.22 13.90 -17.56
N ILE A 175 -0.17 14.05 -18.89
CA ILE A 175 0.98 13.69 -19.73
C ILE A 175 1.49 14.97 -20.37
N ASN A 176 2.76 15.30 -20.16
CA ASN A 176 3.38 16.55 -20.63
C ASN A 176 2.61 17.81 -20.21
N GLY A 177 2.02 17.78 -19.00
CA GLY A 177 1.19 18.85 -18.45
C GLY A 177 -0.22 18.96 -19.03
N ALA A 178 -0.61 18.09 -19.97
CA ALA A 178 -1.97 18.00 -20.48
C ALA A 178 -2.78 16.94 -19.73
N ASP A 179 -3.98 17.30 -19.27
CA ASP A 179 -4.92 16.35 -18.65
C ASP A 179 -5.33 15.27 -19.66
N ILE A 180 -5.32 14.00 -19.21
CA ILE A 180 -5.70 12.86 -20.06
C ILE A 180 -7.22 12.56 -20.04
N GLY A 181 -8.00 13.34 -19.28
CA GLY A 181 -9.46 13.37 -19.33
C GLY A 181 -10.16 12.26 -18.56
N TRP A 182 -9.51 11.64 -17.58
CA TRP A 182 -10.17 10.63 -16.73
C TRP A 182 -11.07 11.33 -15.71
N THR A 183 -12.37 11.07 -15.81
CA THR A 183 -13.38 11.79 -15.02
C THR A 183 -14.04 10.91 -13.97
N THR A 184 -13.95 9.59 -14.10
CA THR A 184 -14.55 8.62 -13.19
C THR A 184 -13.47 7.83 -12.45
N ASP A 185 -13.78 7.34 -11.24
CA ASP A 185 -12.84 6.51 -10.49
C ASP A 185 -12.56 5.18 -11.19
N ALA A 186 -13.56 4.63 -11.89
CA ALA A 186 -13.38 3.44 -12.74
C ALA A 186 -12.35 3.67 -13.85
N GLU A 187 -12.30 4.85 -14.46
CA GLU A 187 -11.26 5.20 -15.43
C GLU A 187 -9.89 5.35 -14.76
N LYS A 188 -9.82 5.99 -13.59
CA LYS A 188 -8.55 6.19 -12.86
C LYS A 188 -7.94 4.89 -12.37
N GLU A 189 -8.75 3.92 -11.96
CA GLU A 189 -8.32 2.61 -11.49
C GLU A 189 -8.11 1.61 -12.65
N GLY A 190 -8.93 1.69 -13.70
CA GLY A 190 -8.97 0.70 -14.78
C GLY A 190 -8.11 1.03 -16.00
N ASN A 191 -7.83 2.31 -16.27
CA ASN A 191 -7.05 2.71 -17.43
C ASN A 191 -5.57 2.85 -17.08
N TRP A 192 -4.71 2.52 -18.05
CA TRP A 192 -3.26 2.63 -17.91
C TRP A 192 -2.79 3.78 -18.81
N PRO A 193 -2.09 4.80 -18.27
CA PRO A 193 -1.54 5.87 -19.08
C PRO A 193 -0.42 5.33 -19.96
N ILE A 194 -0.28 5.90 -21.14
CA ILE A 194 0.65 5.47 -22.18
C ILE A 194 1.58 6.63 -22.46
N LEU A 195 2.87 6.39 -22.30
CA LEU A 195 3.94 7.35 -22.49
C LEU A 195 4.71 6.97 -23.74
N SER A 196 4.83 7.91 -24.66
CA SER A 196 5.76 7.84 -25.78
C SER A 196 7.18 8.17 -25.32
N ASP A 197 8.15 8.00 -26.21
CA ASP A 197 9.53 8.40 -25.94
C ASP A 197 9.63 9.90 -25.60
N GLY A 198 10.13 10.21 -24.40
CA GLY A 198 10.28 11.56 -23.88
C GLY A 198 9.06 12.09 -23.10
N ASP A 199 7.96 11.36 -23.05
CA ASP A 199 6.77 11.78 -22.31
C ASP A 199 6.98 11.75 -20.79
N VAL A 200 6.32 12.69 -20.10
CA VAL A 200 6.31 12.78 -18.64
C VAL A 200 4.88 12.65 -18.13
N LEU A 201 4.62 11.58 -17.38
CA LEU A 201 3.41 11.40 -16.59
C LEU A 201 3.56 12.10 -15.24
N THR A 202 2.53 12.83 -14.82
CA THR A 202 2.40 13.35 -13.45
C THR A 202 1.00 13.08 -12.90
N TYR A 203 0.91 12.73 -11.63
CA TYR A 203 -0.37 12.59 -10.93
C TYR A 203 -0.19 12.73 -9.41
N THR A 204 -1.30 12.89 -8.71
CA THR A 204 -1.35 12.75 -7.24
C THR A 204 -1.87 11.35 -6.92
N TRP A 205 -1.07 10.57 -6.19
CA TRP A 205 -1.56 9.37 -5.52
C TRP A 205 -2.30 9.81 -4.26
N LYS A 206 -3.63 9.82 -4.34
CA LYS A 206 -4.50 10.32 -3.28
C LYS A 206 -4.57 9.34 -2.12
N ASP A 207 -4.53 9.88 -0.91
CA ASP A 207 -4.76 9.17 0.36
C ASP A 207 -3.91 7.89 0.49
N PHE A 208 -2.64 7.93 0.05
CA PHE A 208 -1.75 6.78 0.13
C PHE A 208 -1.60 6.33 1.58
N ASN A 209 -2.20 5.18 1.88
CA ASN A 209 -2.01 4.47 3.12
C ASN A 209 -2.15 2.97 2.87
N PRO A 210 -1.01 2.27 2.66
CA PRO A 210 -1.00 0.84 2.34
C PRO A 210 -1.55 0.01 3.52
N ASP A 211 -1.66 0.58 4.72
CA ASP A 211 -2.18 -0.08 5.91
C ASP A 211 -3.69 0.15 6.14
N ASN A 212 -4.35 0.94 5.27
CA ASN A 212 -5.77 1.31 5.41
C ASN A 212 -6.73 0.41 4.62
N GLU A 213 -6.23 -0.53 3.82
CA GLU A 213 -7.07 -1.29 2.88
C GLU A 213 -8.00 -2.33 3.52
N TRP A 214 -8.05 -2.47 4.84
CA TRP A 214 -8.90 -3.47 5.49
C TRP A 214 -9.57 -2.95 6.78
N TYR A 215 -10.53 -2.06 6.60
CA TYR A 215 -11.79 -2.13 7.32
C TYR A 215 -12.91 -2.10 6.27
N PRO A 216 -13.43 -3.25 5.81
CA PRO A 216 -14.83 -3.24 5.43
C PRO A 216 -15.60 -2.88 6.70
N ASP A 217 -16.23 -1.70 6.71
CA ASP A 217 -17.33 -1.41 7.64
C ASP A 217 -18.38 -2.53 7.59
#